data_AF-A0A2G4I910-F1
#
_entry.id   AF-A0A2G4I910-F1
#
_cell.length_a   1.000
_cell.length_b   1.000
_cell.length_c   1.000
_cell.angle_alpha   90.00
_cell.angle_beta   90.00
_cell.angle_gamma   90.00
#
_symmetry.space_group_name_H-M   'P 1'
#
loop_
_entity.id
_entity.type
_entity.pdbx_description
1 polymer ?
#
loop_
_entity_poly.entity_id
_entity_poly.type
_entity_poly.pdbx_seq_one_letter_code
_entity_poly.pdbx_strand_id
1 'polypeptide(L)'
;AAWALGELKSTNAVPAMIAQLGTTNEALKVSLVLALGKTGDKRALPPIRQVLQQIVLANNLPKAREAAFTALVAAGDKLAIPRAIQIVTTPVVPPFPGAGPTFDEDYIRIAALRYLATVGDRATGSTLQAAIKDAVPRDMRPAVAETLTKLLGKKYQPVPDEDHRRYFVESVGLRPRPTVPATGTVLTP
;
A
#
# COMPACT_ATOMS: atom_id res chain seq x y z
N ALA A 1 -24.12 -12.90 1.68
CA ALA A 1 -25.04 -11.85 1.21
C ALA A 1 -24.31 -10.73 0.46
N ALA A 2 -23.38 -9.99 1.08
CA ALA A 2 -22.67 -8.87 0.44
C ALA A 2 -21.98 -9.26 -0.89
N TRP A 3 -21.28 -10.39 -0.93
CA TRP A 3 -20.61 -10.86 -2.14
C TRP A 3 -21.57 -11.10 -3.32
N ALA A 4 -22.69 -11.80 -3.07
CA ALA A 4 -23.71 -12.06 -4.07
C ALA A 4 -24.34 -10.77 -4.63
N LEU A 5 -24.55 -9.76 -3.77
CA LEU A 5 -25.09 -8.46 -4.20
C LEU A 5 -24.09 -7.66 -5.07
N GLY A 6 -22.78 -7.82 -4.81
CA GLY A 6 -21.72 -7.29 -5.66
C GLY A 6 -21.67 -7.97 -7.03
N GLU A 7 -21.80 -9.29 -7.08
CA GLU A 7 -21.90 -10.05 -8.35
C GLU A 7 -23.12 -9.63 -9.17
N LEU A 8 -24.25 -9.38 -8.49
CA LEU A 8 -25.48 -8.90 -9.12
C LEU A 8 -25.41 -7.42 -9.53
N LYS A 9 -24.31 -6.71 -9.23
CA LYS A 9 -24.12 -5.27 -9.45
C LYS A 9 -25.32 -4.42 -8.98
N SER A 10 -25.95 -4.83 -7.89
CA SER A 10 -27.16 -4.18 -7.40
C SER A 10 -26.82 -2.85 -6.74
N THR A 11 -26.98 -1.75 -7.49
CA THR A 11 -26.74 -0.38 -7.01
C THR A 11 -27.72 0.04 -5.91
N ASN A 12 -28.88 -0.63 -5.80
CA ASN A 12 -29.85 -0.39 -4.73
C ASN A 12 -29.33 -0.81 -3.35
N ALA A 13 -28.41 -1.77 -3.29
CA ALA A 13 -27.82 -2.23 -2.03
C ALA A 13 -26.65 -1.36 -1.55
N VAL A 14 -26.15 -0.45 -2.38
CA VAL A 14 -24.96 0.36 -2.10
C VAL A 14 -25.10 1.20 -0.82
N PRO A 15 -26.21 1.94 -0.58
CA PRO A 15 -26.37 2.71 0.66
C PRO A 15 -26.33 1.82 1.92
N ALA A 16 -26.97 0.65 1.87
CA ALA A 16 -27.00 -0.30 2.98
C ALA A 16 -25.62 -0.90 3.25
N MET A 17 -24.86 -1.23 2.21
CA MET A 17 -23.48 -1.73 2.34
C MET A 17 -22.53 -0.67 2.91
N ILE A 18 -22.67 0.60 2.49
CA ILE A 18 -21.87 1.71 3.01
C ILE A 18 -22.09 1.86 4.52
N ALA A 19 -23.35 1.80 4.97
CA ALA A 19 -23.68 1.89 6.40
C ALA A 19 -23.02 0.77 7.24
N GLN A 20 -22.73 -0.39 6.64
CA GLN A 20 -22.12 -1.53 7.33
C GLN A 20 -20.58 -1.54 7.30
N LEU A 21 -19.92 -0.62 6.59
CA LEU A 21 -18.45 -0.55 6.52
C LEU A 21 -17.79 -0.26 7.89
N GLY A 22 -18.55 0.29 8.84
CA GLY A 22 -18.11 0.49 10.23
C GLY A 22 -17.98 -0.79 11.06
N THR A 23 -18.28 -1.97 10.49
CA THR A 23 -18.17 -3.25 11.21
C THR A 23 -16.76 -3.53 11.75
N THR A 24 -16.69 -4.19 12.90
CA THR A 24 -15.45 -4.71 13.48
C THR A 24 -15.01 -6.04 12.88
N ASN A 25 -15.90 -6.72 12.14
CA ASN A 25 -15.61 -7.98 11.47
C ASN A 25 -14.84 -7.73 10.15
N GLU A 26 -13.55 -8.06 10.12
CA GLU A 26 -12.69 -7.84 8.96
C GLU A 26 -13.19 -8.59 7.71
N ALA A 27 -13.55 -9.87 7.83
CA ALA A 27 -14.00 -10.67 6.69
C ALA A 27 -15.27 -10.09 6.06
N LEU A 28 -16.19 -9.59 6.89
CA LEU A 28 -17.36 -8.86 6.42
C LEU A 28 -16.98 -7.54 5.76
N LYS A 29 -16.06 -6.77 6.35
CA LYS A 29 -15.57 -5.50 5.78
C LYS A 29 -14.93 -5.70 4.41
N VAL A 30 -14.07 -6.71 4.25
CA VAL A 30 -13.47 -7.11 2.96
C VAL A 30 -14.56 -7.43 1.94
N SER A 31 -15.54 -8.25 2.34
CA SER A 31 -16.66 -8.62 1.46
C SER A 31 -17.48 -7.41 1.02
N LEU A 32 -17.74 -6.46 1.92
CA LEU A 32 -18.46 -5.22 1.63
C LEU A 32 -17.66 -4.34 0.66
N VAL A 33 -16.37 -4.13 0.90
CA VAL A 33 -15.51 -3.30 0.03
C VAL A 33 -15.42 -3.89 -1.38
N LEU A 34 -15.21 -5.20 -1.51
CA LEU A 34 -15.17 -5.87 -2.81
C LEU A 34 -16.52 -5.79 -3.52
N ALA A 35 -17.62 -6.04 -2.81
CA ALA A 35 -18.95 -5.96 -3.38
C ALA A 35 -19.26 -4.54 -3.89
N LEU A 36 -18.95 -3.52 -3.07
CA LEU A 36 -19.09 -2.11 -3.42
C LEU A 36 -18.26 -1.76 -4.66
N GLY A 37 -17.01 -2.22 -4.74
CA GLY A 37 -16.17 -2.06 -5.93
C GLY A 37 -16.79 -2.68 -7.19
N LYS A 38 -17.32 -3.92 -7.08
CA LYS A 38 -17.95 -4.63 -8.19
C LYS A 38 -19.23 -3.97 -8.70
N THR A 39 -19.94 -3.24 -7.85
CA THR A 39 -21.14 -2.51 -8.28
C THR A 39 -20.82 -1.41 -9.30
N GLY A 40 -19.61 -0.86 -9.29
CA GLY A 40 -19.22 0.29 -10.12
C GLY A 40 -19.93 1.59 -9.74
N ASP A 41 -20.69 1.62 -8.65
CA ASP A 41 -21.41 2.81 -8.21
C ASP A 41 -20.44 3.83 -7.60
N LYS A 42 -20.41 5.04 -8.18
CA LYS A 42 -19.53 6.12 -7.71
C LYS A 42 -19.79 6.53 -6.27
N ARG A 43 -20.99 6.29 -5.73
CA ARG A 43 -21.34 6.53 -4.33
C ARG A 43 -20.50 5.69 -3.36
N ALA A 44 -19.96 4.57 -3.82
CA ALA A 44 -19.09 3.71 -3.03
C ALA A 44 -17.65 4.22 -2.91
N LEU A 45 -17.19 5.11 -3.80
CA LEU A 45 -15.78 5.51 -3.87
C LEU A 45 -15.32 6.30 -2.63
N PRO A 46 -16.06 7.32 -2.12
CA PRO A 46 -15.63 8.02 -0.92
C PRO A 46 -15.51 7.10 0.31
N PRO A 47 -16.48 6.21 0.62
CA PRO A 47 -16.33 5.23 1.70
C PRO A 47 -15.15 4.25 1.50
N ILE A 48 -14.90 3.78 0.28
CA ILE A 48 -13.74 2.90 -0.01
C ILE A 48 -12.42 3.65 0.24
N ARG A 49 -12.31 4.92 -0.13
CA ARG A 49 -11.13 5.74 0.22
C ARG A 49 -10.96 5.91 1.72
N GLN A 50 -12.05 6.02 2.46
CA GLN A 50 -12.00 6.11 3.93
C GLN A 50 -11.43 4.83 4.56
N VAL A 51 -11.65 3.65 3.97
CA VAL A 51 -11.04 2.39 4.42
C VAL A 51 -9.50 2.46 4.37
N LEU A 52 -8.92 3.16 3.40
CA LEU A 52 -7.46 3.37 3.32
C LEU A 52 -6.94 4.31 4.43
N GLN A 53 -7.80 5.13 5.03
CA GLN A 53 -7.44 6.04 6.11
C GLN A 53 -7.60 5.38 7.49
N GLN A 54 -8.56 4.47 7.65
CA GLN A 54 -8.83 3.81 8.91
C GLN A 54 -7.72 2.81 9.25
N ILE A 55 -6.88 3.17 10.22
CA ILE A 55 -5.85 2.27 10.76
C ILE A 55 -6.20 1.96 12.20
N VAL A 56 -6.82 0.80 12.41
CA VAL A 56 -7.23 0.34 13.73
C VAL A 56 -6.36 -0.84 14.12
N LEU A 57 -5.56 -0.68 15.17
CA LEU A 57 -4.67 -1.72 15.71
C LEU A 57 -5.41 -2.93 16.27
N ALA A 58 -6.72 -2.80 16.51
CA ALA A 58 -7.50 -3.76 17.27
C ALA A 58 -7.77 -5.08 16.55
N ASN A 59 -7.79 -5.09 15.22
CA ASN A 59 -8.04 -6.30 14.44
C ASN A 59 -7.24 -6.20 13.16
N ASN A 60 -6.56 -7.30 12.80
CA ASN A 60 -6.15 -7.65 11.44
C ASN A 60 -6.96 -6.82 10.42
N LEU A 61 -6.41 -5.71 9.96
CA LEU A 61 -7.00 -4.85 8.93
C LEU A 61 -6.31 -4.92 7.57
N PRO A 62 -5.29 -5.76 7.32
CA PRO A 62 -4.48 -5.54 6.14
C PRO A 62 -5.21 -5.96 4.84
N LYS A 63 -6.17 -6.89 4.90
CA LYS A 63 -6.91 -7.36 3.71
C LYS A 63 -7.96 -6.38 3.22
N ALA A 64 -8.56 -5.59 4.12
CA ALA A 64 -9.58 -4.61 3.73
C ALA A 64 -8.98 -3.46 2.89
N ARG A 65 -7.72 -3.08 3.13
CA ARG A 65 -7.01 -2.09 2.32
C ARG A 65 -6.62 -2.61 0.95
N GLU A 66 -6.15 -3.85 0.88
CA GLU A 66 -5.89 -4.50 -0.40
C GLU A 66 -7.17 -4.58 -1.24
N ALA A 67 -8.29 -4.97 -0.62
CA ALA A 67 -9.61 -4.95 -1.27
C ALA A 67 -10.00 -3.54 -1.72
N ALA A 68 -9.72 -2.51 -0.93
CA ALA A 68 -9.98 -1.13 -1.29
C ALA A 68 -9.16 -0.69 -2.51
N PHE A 69 -7.86 -0.99 -2.56
CA PHE A 69 -7.04 -0.73 -3.75
C PHE A 69 -7.57 -1.45 -4.98
N THR A 70 -7.94 -2.72 -4.84
CA THR A 70 -8.54 -3.52 -5.93
C THR A 70 -9.81 -2.86 -6.48
N ALA A 71 -10.70 -2.43 -5.59
CA ALA A 71 -11.94 -1.74 -5.96
C ALA A 71 -11.67 -0.39 -6.64
N LEU A 72 -10.70 0.39 -6.15
CA LEU A 72 -10.35 1.70 -6.71
C LEU A 72 -9.68 1.58 -8.08
N VAL A 73 -8.85 0.55 -8.31
CA VAL A 73 -8.30 0.22 -9.64
C VAL A 73 -9.45 -0.09 -10.61
N ALA A 74 -10.37 -0.98 -10.22
CA ALA A 74 -11.51 -1.35 -11.07
C ALA A 74 -12.40 -0.14 -11.41
N ALA A 75 -12.53 0.81 -10.50
CA ALA A 75 -13.26 2.05 -10.72
C ALA A 75 -12.48 3.15 -11.47
N GLY A 76 -11.17 2.98 -11.67
CA GLY A 76 -10.30 4.03 -12.21
C GLY A 76 -10.20 5.27 -11.31
N ASP A 77 -10.41 5.13 -10.01
CA ASP A 77 -10.39 6.25 -9.07
C ASP A 77 -8.95 6.71 -8.83
N LYS A 78 -8.63 7.95 -9.23
CA LYS A 78 -7.29 8.55 -9.05
C LYS A 78 -7.15 9.34 -7.74
N LEU A 79 -8.24 9.55 -7.00
CA LEU A 79 -8.25 10.42 -5.82
C LEU A 79 -7.52 9.80 -4.62
N ALA A 80 -7.24 8.49 -4.65
CA ALA A 80 -6.46 7.82 -3.61
C ALA A 80 -4.94 7.87 -3.83
N ILE A 81 -4.44 8.48 -4.92
CA ILE A 81 -3.00 8.61 -5.22
C ILE A 81 -2.20 9.19 -4.04
N PRO A 82 -2.58 10.33 -3.42
CA PRO A 82 -1.81 10.88 -2.31
C PRO A 82 -1.71 9.92 -1.12
N ARG A 83 -2.80 9.20 -0.83
CA ARG A 83 -2.84 8.24 0.27
C ARG A 83 -2.02 6.99 -0.05
N ALA A 84 -2.04 6.52 -1.29
CA ALA A 84 -1.24 5.38 -1.73
C ALA A 84 0.27 5.69 -1.63
N ILE A 85 0.70 6.89 -2.04
CA ILE A 85 2.09 7.34 -1.85
C ILE A 85 2.44 7.35 -0.36
N GLN A 86 1.56 7.91 0.49
CA GLN A 86 1.79 7.96 1.94
C GLN A 86 1.94 6.56 2.57
N ILE A 87 1.10 5.59 2.17
CA ILE A 87 1.18 4.19 2.63
C ILE A 87 2.53 3.56 2.22
N VAL A 88 3.03 3.90 1.04
CA VAL A 88 4.32 3.40 0.54
C VAL A 88 5.50 4.01 1.28
N THR A 89 5.49 5.32 1.53
CA THR A 89 6.71 6.06 1.91
C THR A 89 6.77 6.50 3.36
N THR A 90 5.68 6.38 4.14
CA THR A 90 5.66 6.85 5.53
C THR A 90 5.10 5.80 6.48
N PRO A 91 5.53 5.81 7.75
CA PRO A 91 4.90 5.00 8.78
C PRO A 91 3.50 5.54 9.09
N VAL A 92 2.49 4.91 8.51
CA VAL A 92 1.09 5.32 8.66
C VAL A 92 0.39 4.61 9.81
N VAL A 93 0.91 3.46 10.26
CA VAL A 93 0.27 2.64 11.28
C VAL A 93 0.57 3.23 12.66
N PRO A 94 -0.46 3.61 13.44
CA PRO A 94 -0.23 4.15 14.76
C PRO A 94 0.43 3.06 15.62
N PRO A 95 1.34 3.42 16.51
CA PRO A 95 2.07 2.45 17.30
C PRO A 95 1.20 1.76 18.35
N PHE A 96 1.62 0.56 18.75
CA PHE A 96 1.24 0.03 20.06
C PHE A 96 1.73 0.99 21.17
N PRO A 97 1.05 1.07 22.33
CA PRO A 97 1.47 1.93 23.42
C PRO A 97 2.97 1.78 23.74
N GLY A 98 3.75 2.86 23.62
CA GLY A 98 5.19 2.90 23.87
C GLY A 98 6.11 2.76 22.63
N ALA A 99 5.57 2.52 21.43
CA ALA A 99 6.34 2.50 20.18
C ALA A 99 6.12 3.78 19.33
N GLY A 100 6.96 3.99 18.31
CA GLY A 100 6.73 4.99 17.25
C GLY A 100 5.93 4.38 16.07
N PRO A 101 5.29 5.20 15.21
CA PRO A 101 4.46 4.69 14.13
C PRO A 101 5.25 3.74 13.23
N THR A 102 4.57 2.71 12.73
CA THR A 102 5.19 1.68 11.89
C THR A 102 4.71 1.77 10.44
N PHE A 103 5.48 1.20 9.54
CA PHE A 103 5.02 0.96 8.18
C PHE A 103 3.86 -0.02 8.17
N ASP A 104 3.04 0.08 7.13
CA ASP A 104 2.03 -0.93 6.83
C ASP A 104 2.70 -2.23 6.36
N GLU A 105 1.96 -3.32 6.37
CA GLU A 105 2.45 -4.62 5.88
C GLU A 105 2.95 -4.50 4.44
N ASP A 106 4.07 -5.16 4.13
CA ASP A 106 4.75 -5.00 2.83
C ASP A 106 3.84 -5.33 1.65
N TYR A 107 2.96 -6.32 1.79
CA TYR A 107 2.01 -6.66 0.72
C TYR A 107 0.95 -5.57 0.47
N ILE A 108 0.55 -4.77 1.47
CA ILE A 108 -0.35 -3.63 1.27
C ILE A 108 0.39 -2.51 0.57
N ARG A 109 1.65 -2.27 0.95
CA ARG A 109 2.51 -1.29 0.28
C ARG A 109 2.73 -1.68 -1.18
N ILE A 110 2.88 -2.98 -1.48
CA ILE A 110 2.90 -3.52 -2.84
C ILE A 110 1.55 -3.32 -3.55
N ALA A 111 0.42 -3.53 -2.88
CA ALA A 111 -0.91 -3.25 -3.45
C ALA A 111 -1.08 -1.75 -3.79
N ALA A 112 -0.59 -0.86 -2.93
CA ALA A 112 -0.56 0.58 -3.19
C ALA A 112 0.30 0.94 -4.42
N LEU A 113 1.48 0.31 -4.55
CA LEU A 113 2.34 0.45 -5.72
C LEU A 113 1.64 -0.02 -7.01
N ARG A 114 0.99 -1.18 -6.99
CA ARG A 114 0.20 -1.69 -8.14
C ARG A 114 -0.93 -0.75 -8.51
N TYR A 115 -1.62 -0.18 -7.52
CA TYR A 115 -2.63 0.85 -7.75
C TYR A 115 -2.00 2.08 -8.45
N LEU A 116 -0.92 2.63 -7.91
CA LEU A 116 -0.21 3.78 -8.52
C LEU A 116 0.25 3.48 -9.94
N ALA A 117 0.82 2.30 -10.18
CA ALA A 117 1.25 1.85 -11.50
C ALA A 117 0.09 1.71 -12.50
N THR A 118 -1.14 1.52 -12.03
CA THR A 118 -2.32 1.30 -12.88
C THR A 118 -3.08 2.59 -13.17
N VAL A 119 -3.27 3.44 -12.17
CA VAL A 119 -4.09 4.67 -12.32
C VAL A 119 -3.26 5.95 -12.40
N GLY A 120 -2.00 5.90 -11.98
CA GLY A 120 -1.09 7.02 -11.93
C GLY A 120 -0.53 7.41 -13.29
N ASP A 121 0.12 8.56 -13.31
CA ASP A 121 0.77 9.16 -14.48
C ASP A 121 2.24 9.49 -14.18
N ARG A 122 2.91 10.16 -15.13
CA ARG A 122 4.30 10.56 -14.97
C ARG A 122 4.53 11.47 -13.76
N ALA A 123 3.59 12.36 -13.45
CA ALA A 123 3.68 13.23 -12.28
C ALA A 123 3.66 12.41 -10.98
N THR A 124 2.76 11.41 -10.92
CA THR A 124 2.67 10.44 -9.83
C THR A 124 4.00 9.71 -9.63
N GLY A 125 4.64 9.27 -10.72
CA GLY A 125 5.96 8.63 -10.68
C GLY A 125 7.04 9.53 -10.08
N SER A 126 7.08 10.81 -10.49
CA SER A 126 8.05 11.78 -9.96
C SER A 126 7.82 12.07 -8.48
N THR A 127 6.57 12.20 -8.05
CA THR A 127 6.21 12.40 -6.64
C THR A 127 6.58 11.18 -5.80
N LEU A 128 6.28 9.97 -6.27
CA LEU A 128 6.65 8.73 -5.59
C LEU A 128 8.18 8.62 -5.45
N GLN A 129 8.92 8.89 -6.52
CA GLN A 129 10.39 8.86 -6.50
C GLN A 129 10.98 9.84 -5.48
N ALA A 130 10.45 11.07 -5.41
CA ALA A 130 10.90 12.07 -4.46
C ALA A 130 10.48 11.78 -3.00
N ALA A 131 9.39 11.04 -2.81
CA ALA A 131 8.88 10.70 -1.48
C ALA A 131 9.61 9.51 -0.83
N ILE A 132 10.28 8.65 -1.62
CA ILE A 132 11.09 7.54 -1.09
C ILE A 132 12.40 8.11 -0.53
N LYS A 133 12.44 8.29 0.79
CA LYS A 133 13.61 8.78 1.53
C LYS A 133 14.39 7.67 2.23
N ASP A 134 13.67 6.67 2.71
CA ASP A 134 14.23 5.56 3.47
C ASP A 134 14.57 4.37 2.55
N ALA A 135 15.39 3.45 3.07
CA ALA A 135 15.70 2.20 2.39
C ALA A 135 14.42 1.38 2.16
N VAL A 136 14.17 1.00 0.91
CA VAL A 136 13.02 0.17 0.54
C VAL A 136 13.26 -1.28 0.98
N PRO A 137 12.31 -1.90 1.72
CA PRO A 137 12.41 -3.30 2.11
C PRO A 137 12.58 -4.21 0.90
N ARG A 138 13.38 -5.26 1.09
CA ARG A 138 13.74 -6.24 0.05
C ARG A 138 12.54 -6.67 -0.80
N ASP A 139 11.47 -7.11 -0.15
CA ASP A 139 10.31 -7.71 -0.81
C ASP A 139 9.51 -6.68 -1.63
N MET A 140 9.67 -5.39 -1.32
CA MET A 140 9.00 -4.29 -2.00
C MET A 140 9.83 -3.73 -3.18
N ARG A 141 11.15 -3.95 -3.22
CA ARG A 141 12.04 -3.36 -4.24
C ARG A 141 11.62 -3.69 -5.69
N PRO A 142 11.25 -4.94 -6.04
CA PRO A 142 10.81 -5.24 -7.40
C PRO A 142 9.57 -4.45 -7.78
N ALA A 143 8.60 -4.34 -6.87
CA ALA A 143 7.36 -3.60 -7.10
C ALA A 143 7.61 -2.10 -7.26
N VAL A 144 8.54 -1.51 -6.51
CA VAL A 144 8.93 -0.09 -6.67
C VAL A 144 9.57 0.13 -8.04
N ALA A 145 10.52 -0.72 -8.41
CA ALA A 145 11.21 -0.63 -9.69
C ALA A 145 10.23 -0.75 -10.87
N GLU A 146 9.32 -1.72 -10.84
CA GLU A 146 8.28 -1.89 -11.86
C GLU A 146 7.36 -0.66 -11.94
N THR A 147 6.91 -0.16 -10.79
CA THR A 147 6.01 0.99 -10.70
C THR A 147 6.66 2.25 -11.27
N LEU A 148 7.89 2.57 -10.86
CA LEU A 148 8.62 3.72 -11.38
C LEU A 148 8.94 3.55 -12.86
N THR A 149 9.26 2.34 -13.31
CA THR A 149 9.50 2.05 -14.74
C THR A 149 8.26 2.36 -15.56
N LYS A 150 7.10 1.88 -15.12
CA LYS A 150 5.84 2.09 -15.82
C LYS A 150 5.41 3.57 -15.83
N LEU A 151 5.60 4.29 -14.73
CA LEU A 151 5.17 5.69 -14.63
C LEU A 151 6.14 6.68 -15.30
N LEU A 152 7.45 6.41 -15.25
CA LEU A 152 8.49 7.32 -15.73
C LEU A 152 9.11 6.90 -17.06
N GLY A 153 8.85 5.69 -17.55
CA GLY A 153 9.36 5.19 -18.83
C GLY A 153 10.88 4.99 -18.88
N LYS A 154 11.56 5.01 -17.72
CA LYS A 154 12.99 4.69 -17.56
C LYS A 154 13.11 3.33 -16.89
N LYS A 155 14.13 2.53 -17.20
CA LYS A 155 14.21 1.16 -16.66
C LYS A 155 14.88 1.18 -15.30
N TYR A 156 14.12 0.92 -14.25
CA TYR A 156 14.67 0.76 -12.90
C TYR A 156 14.97 -0.71 -12.62
N GLN A 157 16.13 -1.01 -12.05
CA GLN A 157 16.48 -2.35 -11.60
C GLN A 157 16.52 -2.38 -10.07
N PRO A 158 15.86 -3.36 -9.42
CA PRO A 158 15.98 -3.52 -7.97
C PRO A 158 17.43 -3.90 -7.63
N VAL A 159 18.01 -3.25 -6.63
CA VAL A 159 19.34 -3.60 -6.14
C VAL A 159 19.29 -5.05 -5.62
N PRO A 160 20.20 -5.93 -6.09
CA PRO A 160 20.30 -7.30 -5.61
C PRO A 160 20.44 -7.35 -4.09
N ASP A 161 20.08 -8.48 -3.50
CA ASP A 161 20.41 -8.74 -2.11
C ASP A 161 21.93 -8.79 -1.98
N GLU A 162 22.56 -7.71 -1.51
CA GLU A 162 23.87 -7.86 -0.88
C GLU A 162 23.65 -8.70 0.38
N ASP A 163 24.21 -9.92 0.36
CA ASP A 163 24.15 -10.91 1.44
C ASP A 163 24.20 -10.26 2.83
N HIS A 164 23.03 -10.13 3.47
CA HIS A 164 22.96 -9.98 4.92
C HIS A 164 23.26 -11.33 5.62
N ARG A 165 23.61 -12.39 4.85
CA ARG A 165 24.00 -13.72 5.33
C ARG A 165 25.48 -13.83 5.73
N ARG A 166 25.98 -12.85 6.50
CA ARG A 166 27.14 -13.06 7.38
C ARG A 166 26.79 -12.77 8.83
N TYR A 167 25.70 -13.38 9.30
CA TYR A 167 25.43 -13.52 10.72
C TYR A 167 25.31 -15.01 11.02
N PHE A 168 26.41 -15.64 11.43
CA PHE A 168 26.37 -16.69 12.43
C PHE A 168 27.73 -16.76 13.16
N VAL A 169 27.62 -16.67 14.49
CA VAL A 169 28.58 -16.96 15.57
C VAL A 169 29.67 -15.92 15.89
N GLU A 170 29.67 -15.53 17.17
CA GLU A 170 30.69 -14.79 17.94
C GLU A 170 30.71 -13.23 17.92
N SER A 171 30.00 -12.69 18.93
CA SER A 171 30.43 -11.64 19.88
C SER A 171 31.96 -11.44 19.95
N VAL A 172 32.59 -10.27 20.17
CA VAL A 172 32.37 -9.29 21.27
C VAL A 172 33.05 -7.91 20.98
N GLY A 173 33.25 -7.51 19.73
CA GLY A 173 33.98 -6.26 19.42
C GLY A 173 33.06 -5.06 19.20
N LEU A 174 33.17 -4.01 20.02
CA LEU A 174 32.63 -2.67 19.71
C LEU A 174 33.37 -2.15 18.47
N ARG A 175 32.81 -2.38 17.28
CA ARG A 175 33.37 -1.84 16.04
C ARG A 175 32.97 -0.37 15.90
N PRO A 176 33.90 0.51 15.49
CA PRO A 176 33.54 1.89 15.17
C PRO A 176 32.50 1.89 14.05
N ARG A 177 31.41 2.63 14.26
CA ARG A 177 30.39 2.87 13.23
C ARG A 177 31.09 3.50 12.03
N PRO A 178 31.04 2.92 10.82
CA PRO A 178 31.46 3.65 9.63
C PRO A 178 30.59 4.90 9.53
N THR A 179 31.22 6.07 9.50
CA THR A 179 30.56 7.39 9.55
C THR A 179 29.87 7.78 8.24
N VAL A 180 29.69 6.85 7.29
CA VAL A 180 29.01 7.13 6.02
C VAL A 180 28.38 5.84 5.48
N PRO A 181 27.05 5.74 5.34
CA PRO A 181 26.46 4.93 4.30
C PRO A 181 26.73 5.61 2.95
N ALA A 182 27.21 4.85 1.95
CA ALA A 182 27.41 5.38 0.61
C ALA A 182 26.13 6.07 0.13
N THR A 183 26.32 7.29 -0.37
CA THR A 183 25.30 8.20 -0.85
C THR A 183 24.47 7.55 -1.95
N GLY A 184 23.14 7.67 -1.86
CA GLY A 184 22.26 7.70 -3.02
C GLY A 184 21.97 6.34 -3.65
N THR A 185 20.70 5.98 -3.60
CA THR A 185 20.04 5.07 -4.53
C THR A 185 20.55 5.31 -5.95
N VAL A 186 21.31 4.37 -6.53
CA VAL A 186 21.55 4.40 -7.98
C VAL A 186 20.29 3.87 -8.64
N LEU A 187 19.36 4.79 -8.89
CA LEU A 187 18.31 4.60 -9.86
C LEU A 187 18.95 4.83 -11.24
N THR A 188 19.59 3.81 -11.79
CA THR A 188 20.07 3.88 -13.17
C THR A 188 18.87 4.09 -14.14
N PRO A 189 19.03 4.89 -15.21
CA PRO A 189 18.08 4.94 -16.31
C PRO A 189 18.04 3.65 -17.14
#